data_AF-A0A815WMB7-F1
#
_entry.id   AF-A0A815WMB7-F1
#
_cell.length_a   1.000
_cell.length_b   1.000
_cell.length_c   1.000
_cell.angle_alpha   90.00
_cell.angle_beta   90.00
_cell.angle_gamma   90.00
#
_symmetry.space_group_name_H-M   'P 1'
#
loop_
_entity.id
_entity.type
_entity.pdbx_description
1 polymer ?
#
loop_
_entity_poly.entity_id
_entity_poly.type
_entity_poly.pdbx_seq_one_letter_code
_entity_poly.pdbx_strand_id
1 'polypeptide(L)'
;MEINDSTNMNLLESEDLGKIDINEIVRKPTVQRSAKGPVCIDECSPDGKYSQLANTSAIKDVDSTGWRLLRSVNNAPEISFAMPSNFKLDNRKSVKIYACDLVSSNISTWDVGHTIITHLFNDNNEEKALHI
;
A
#
# COMPACT_ATOMS: atom_id res chain seq x y z
N MET A 1 -2.94 62.51 -8.12
CA MET A 1 -1.60 61.94 -8.29
C MET A 1 -1.48 60.88 -7.23
N GLU A 2 -1.77 59.64 -7.64
CA GLU A 2 -1.68 58.45 -6.81
C GLU A 2 -0.22 58.11 -6.54
N ILE A 3 0.10 57.74 -5.31
CA ILE A 3 1.26 56.93 -4.97
C ILE A 3 0.81 55.92 -3.91
N ASN A 4 1.14 54.67 -4.19
CA ASN A 4 0.79 53.42 -3.53
C ASN A 4 1.18 53.38 -2.05
N ASP A 5 0.48 52.56 -1.25
CA ASP A 5 1.20 51.64 -0.39
C ASP A 5 0.42 50.37 -0.07
N SER A 6 1.23 49.34 0.15
CA SER A 6 0.92 47.94 -0.02
C SER A 6 0.27 47.29 1.21
N THR A 7 -0.36 46.14 0.97
CA THR A 7 -0.53 45.04 1.94
C THR A 7 -1.56 45.24 3.04
N ASN A 8 -2.71 44.57 2.90
CA ASN A 8 -3.53 44.18 4.04
C ASN A 8 -4.01 42.73 3.85
N MET A 9 -3.05 41.80 3.96
CA MET A 9 -3.32 40.42 4.32
C MET A 9 -2.93 40.29 5.79
N ASN A 10 -3.86 39.74 6.59
CA ASN A 10 -3.82 39.48 8.03
C ASN A 10 -4.48 40.55 8.91
N LEU A 11 -5.81 40.45 9.01
CA LEU A 11 -6.48 40.65 10.28
C LEU A 11 -7.64 39.65 10.39
N LEU A 12 -7.30 38.40 10.74
CA LEU A 12 -8.22 37.55 11.47
C LEU A 12 -7.80 37.65 12.93
N GLU A 13 -8.66 38.30 13.70
CA GLU A 13 -8.55 38.46 15.14
C GLU A 13 -8.28 37.11 15.81
N SER A 14 -7.30 37.13 16.70
CA SER A 14 -6.86 35.99 17.49
C SER A 14 -7.92 35.66 18.54
N GLU A 15 -8.85 34.78 18.19
CA GLU A 15 -9.60 33.99 19.16
C GLU A 15 -8.93 32.62 19.30
N ASP A 16 -8.27 32.45 20.45
CA ASP A 16 -7.81 31.21 21.09
C ASP A 16 -7.48 30.01 20.17
N LEU A 17 -6.38 30.12 19.42
CA LEU A 17 -5.69 28.94 18.92
C LEU A 17 -4.77 28.40 20.01
N GLY A 18 -5.37 27.67 20.96
CA GLY A 18 -4.64 26.74 21.81
C GLY A 18 -3.66 25.95 20.94
N LYS A 19 -2.39 25.84 21.40
CA LYS A 19 -1.27 25.21 20.69
C LYS A 19 -1.76 24.10 19.77
N ILE A 20 -1.82 24.37 18.46
CA ILE A 20 -2.03 23.32 17.48
C ILE A 20 -0.78 22.46 17.57
N ASP A 21 -0.91 21.30 18.21
CA ASP A 21 0.13 20.29 18.12
C ASP A 21 0.16 19.84 16.66
N ILE A 22 1.19 20.28 15.94
CA ILE A 22 1.46 19.87 14.56
C ILE A 22 1.57 18.34 14.41
N ASN A 23 1.76 17.59 15.51
CA ASN A 23 1.67 16.13 15.52
C ASN A 23 0.22 15.60 15.49
N GLU A 24 -0.77 16.42 15.86
CA GLU A 24 -2.19 16.06 15.92
C GLU A 24 -2.89 16.20 14.54
N ILE A 25 -2.31 16.98 13.62
CA ILE A 25 -2.78 17.11 12.22
C ILE A 25 -2.24 15.98 11.31
N VAL A 26 -1.39 15.08 11.83
CA VAL A 26 -0.97 13.89 11.08
C VAL A 26 -2.07 12.83 11.17
N ARG A 27 -2.92 12.74 10.14
CA ARG A 27 -3.86 11.62 9.99
C ARG A 27 -3.05 10.32 9.91
N LYS A 28 -3.07 9.53 10.97
CA LYS A 28 -2.51 8.18 10.96
C LYS A 28 -3.26 7.35 9.91
N PRO A 29 -2.56 6.66 9.00
CA PRO A 29 -3.22 5.77 8.06
C PRO A 29 -3.94 4.67 8.85
N THR A 30 -5.22 4.47 8.53
CA THR A 30 -5.99 3.34 9.06
C THR A 30 -5.57 2.09 8.30
N VAL A 31 -4.97 1.13 9.01
CA VAL A 31 -4.54 -0.13 8.40
C VAL A 31 -5.51 -1.25 8.78
N GLN A 32 -6.05 -1.94 7.79
CA GLN A 32 -6.89 -3.13 7.97
C GLN A 32 -6.30 -4.32 7.20
N ARG A 33 -6.18 -5.47 7.86
CA ARG A 33 -5.60 -6.69 7.26
C ARG A 33 -6.47 -7.90 7.49
N SER A 34 -6.54 -8.79 6.51
CA SER A 34 -7.15 -10.12 6.66
C SER A 34 -6.36 -11.17 5.87
N ALA A 35 -6.46 -12.43 6.30
CA ALA A 35 -5.85 -13.56 5.62
C ALA A 35 -6.71 -14.83 5.80
N LYS A 36 -6.83 -15.63 4.74
CA LYS A 36 -7.48 -16.94 4.70
C LYS A 36 -6.43 -18.02 4.47
N GLY A 37 -5.87 -18.51 5.56
CA GLY A 37 -4.78 -19.48 5.56
C GLY A 37 -3.43 -18.85 5.92
N PRO A 38 -2.31 -19.51 5.58
CA PRO A 38 -1.02 -19.16 6.14
C PRO A 38 -0.31 -17.99 5.44
N VAL A 39 -0.73 -17.60 4.24
CA VAL A 39 -0.12 -16.49 3.49
C VAL A 39 -0.88 -15.20 3.74
N CYS A 40 -0.18 -14.15 4.11
CA CYS A 40 -0.73 -12.80 4.31
C CYS A 40 0.08 -11.74 3.55
N ILE A 41 -0.51 -10.54 3.41
CA ILE A 41 0.19 -9.33 2.96
C ILE A 41 0.73 -8.61 4.19
N ASP A 42 2.00 -8.84 4.48
CA ASP A 42 2.67 -8.42 5.70
C ASP A 42 2.99 -6.92 5.70
N GLU A 43 3.37 -6.39 4.55
CA GLU A 43 3.73 -4.98 4.39
C GLU A 43 3.43 -4.51 2.96
N CYS A 44 2.92 -3.29 2.83
CA CYS A 44 2.86 -2.58 1.56
C CYS A 44 3.67 -1.30 1.73
N SER A 45 4.68 -1.10 0.87
CA SER A 45 5.50 0.10 0.97
C SER A 45 4.66 1.35 0.69
N PRO A 46 4.70 2.38 1.56
CA PRO A 46 3.94 3.61 1.38
C PRO A 46 4.44 4.41 0.17
N ASP A 47 5.70 4.24 -0.22
CA ASP A 47 6.30 4.85 -1.42
C ASP A 47 6.10 4.02 -2.70
N GLY A 48 5.33 2.93 -2.63
CA GLY A 48 5.00 2.09 -3.78
C GLY A 48 6.16 1.21 -4.26
N LYS A 49 7.30 1.13 -3.57
CA LYS A 49 8.43 0.33 -4.07
C LYS A 49 8.17 -1.18 -4.07
N TYR A 50 7.46 -1.70 -3.07
CA TYR A 50 7.19 -3.12 -2.96
C TYR A 50 5.90 -3.42 -2.20
N SER A 51 5.45 -4.66 -2.34
CA SER A 51 4.52 -5.33 -1.44
C SER A 51 5.17 -6.62 -0.94
N GLN A 52 5.05 -6.93 0.35
CA GLN A 52 5.63 -8.10 0.99
C GLN A 52 4.55 -9.12 1.34
N LEU A 53 4.76 -10.36 0.91
CA LEU A 53 3.98 -11.51 1.36
C LEU A 53 4.76 -12.28 2.42
N ALA A 54 4.07 -12.84 3.40
CA ALA A 54 4.66 -13.71 4.40
C ALA A 54 3.88 -15.01 4.55
N ASN A 55 4.59 -16.12 4.66
CA ASN A 55 4.04 -17.40 5.08
C ASN A 55 4.20 -17.55 6.60
N THR A 56 3.09 -17.45 7.31
CA THR A 56 3.02 -17.54 8.78
C THR A 56 2.99 -18.98 9.30
N SER A 57 2.85 -19.98 8.41
CA SER A 57 2.90 -21.39 8.75
C SER A 57 4.23 -21.73 9.43
N ALA A 58 4.15 -22.51 10.52
CA ALA A 58 5.35 -23.01 11.19
C ALA A 58 5.93 -24.26 10.52
N ILE A 59 5.13 -24.99 9.76
CA ILE A 59 5.45 -26.38 9.36
C ILE A 59 5.45 -26.55 7.84
N LYS A 60 4.50 -25.91 7.16
CA LYS A 60 4.25 -26.12 5.73
C LYS A 60 4.65 -24.93 4.91
N ASP A 61 5.41 -25.19 3.85
CA ASP A 61 5.58 -24.27 2.75
C ASP A 61 4.27 -24.16 1.95
N VAL A 62 4.14 -23.08 1.18
CA VAL A 62 2.96 -22.84 0.34
C VAL A 62 3.39 -22.74 -1.11
N ASP A 63 2.80 -23.57 -1.95
CA ASP A 63 2.85 -23.37 -3.39
C ASP A 63 1.88 -22.23 -3.75
N SER A 64 2.43 -21.15 -4.27
CA SER A 64 1.68 -19.98 -4.71
C SER A 64 1.85 -19.76 -6.21
N THR A 65 2.11 -20.83 -6.95
CA THR A 65 2.12 -20.83 -8.42
C THR A 65 0.79 -20.32 -8.96
N GLY A 66 0.85 -19.36 -9.89
CA GLY A 66 -0.35 -18.80 -10.52
C GLY A 66 -1.16 -17.85 -9.64
N TRP A 67 -0.76 -17.62 -8.38
CA TRP A 67 -1.39 -16.62 -7.52
C TRP A 67 -1.16 -15.22 -8.07
N ARG A 68 -2.06 -14.28 -7.74
CA ARG A 68 -2.03 -12.91 -8.22
C ARG A 68 -2.11 -11.90 -7.08
N LEU A 69 -1.24 -10.91 -7.11
CA LEU A 69 -1.27 -9.75 -6.23
C LEU A 69 -1.82 -8.54 -7.00
N LEU A 70 -2.94 -8.00 -6.55
CA LEU A 70 -3.65 -6.88 -7.18
C LEU A 70 -3.60 -5.68 -6.23
N ARG A 71 -3.19 -4.52 -6.73
CA ARG A 71 -3.15 -3.27 -5.96
C ARG A 71 -3.91 -2.17 -6.69
N SER A 72 -4.89 -1.56 -6.01
CA SER A 72 -5.59 -0.35 -6.44
C SER A 72 -5.22 0.81 -5.52
N VAL A 73 -5.02 2.00 -6.11
CA VAL A 73 -4.70 3.23 -5.38
C VAL A 73 -5.72 4.30 -5.76
N ASN A 74 -6.37 4.92 -4.77
CA ASN A 74 -7.37 5.97 -4.95
C ASN A 74 -8.48 5.64 -5.99
N ASN A 75 -8.92 4.37 -6.05
CA ASN A 75 -9.89 3.84 -7.04
C ASN A 75 -9.42 3.86 -8.50
N ALA A 76 -8.11 3.98 -8.74
CA ALA A 76 -7.51 3.81 -10.06
C ALA A 76 -7.52 2.33 -10.51
N PRO A 77 -7.32 2.05 -11.81
CA PRO A 77 -7.15 0.69 -12.32
C PRO A 77 -6.09 -0.08 -11.54
N GLU A 78 -6.32 -1.37 -11.36
CA GLU A 78 -5.44 -2.23 -10.58
C GLU A 78 -4.13 -2.55 -11.30
N ILE A 79 -3.02 -2.46 -10.57
CA ILE A 79 -1.75 -3.07 -10.97
C ILE A 79 -1.80 -4.53 -10.52
N SER A 80 -1.62 -5.47 -11.46
CA SER A 80 -1.64 -6.91 -11.18
C SER A 80 -0.28 -7.54 -11.43
N PHE A 81 0.23 -8.28 -10.44
CA PHE A 81 1.40 -9.16 -10.56
C PHE A 81 0.97 -10.62 -10.46
N ALA A 82 1.38 -11.44 -11.41
CA ALA A 82 1.22 -12.89 -11.35
C ALA A 82 2.51 -13.53 -10.83
N MET A 83 2.39 -14.41 -9.84
CA MET A 83 3.52 -15.21 -9.37
C MET A 83 4.06 -16.09 -10.50
N PRO A 84 5.39 -16.25 -10.60
CA PRO A 84 5.99 -17.10 -11.62
C PRO A 84 5.60 -18.57 -11.43
N SER A 85 5.86 -19.38 -12.46
CA SER A 85 5.65 -20.83 -12.37
C SER A 85 6.54 -21.44 -11.29
N ASN A 86 6.01 -22.43 -10.57
CA ASN A 86 6.68 -23.14 -9.47
C ASN A 86 7.10 -22.21 -8.31
N PHE A 87 6.44 -21.06 -8.14
CA PHE A 87 6.73 -20.16 -7.05
C PHE A 87 6.26 -20.75 -5.72
N LYS A 88 7.22 -20.97 -4.81
CA LYS A 88 7.00 -21.56 -3.50
C LYS A 88 7.47 -20.61 -2.40
N LEU A 89 6.60 -20.35 -1.44
CA LEU A 89 6.92 -19.55 -0.25
C LEU A 89 7.12 -20.47 0.96
N ASP A 90 8.38 -20.64 1.33
CA ASP A 90 8.77 -21.52 2.44
C ASP A 90 8.17 -21.07 3.78
N ASN A 91 8.02 -22.02 4.70
CA ASN A 91 7.48 -21.77 6.04
C ASN A 91 8.28 -20.68 6.77
N ARG A 92 7.59 -19.78 7.47
CA ARG A 92 8.20 -18.64 8.19
C ARG A 92 9.04 -17.70 7.32
N LYS A 93 8.95 -17.77 5.98
CA LYS A 93 9.64 -16.85 5.07
C LYS A 93 8.69 -15.78 4.54
N SER A 94 9.31 -14.70 4.07
CA SER A 94 8.64 -13.63 3.36
C SER A 94 9.34 -13.36 2.03
N VAL A 95 8.59 -12.77 1.10
CA VAL A 95 9.08 -12.33 -0.21
C VAL A 95 8.61 -10.91 -0.45
N LYS A 96 9.52 -10.06 -0.94
CA LYS A 96 9.18 -8.72 -1.44
C LYS A 96 9.02 -8.78 -2.94
N ILE A 97 7.93 -8.18 -3.43
CA ILE A 97 7.64 -8.06 -4.85
C ILE A 97 7.85 -6.60 -5.20
N TYR A 98 8.96 -6.30 -5.86
CA TYR A 98 9.29 -4.92 -6.23
C TYR A 98 8.56 -4.51 -7.49
N ALA A 99 8.22 -3.23 -7.60
CA ALA A 99 7.54 -2.72 -8.80
C ALA A 99 8.40 -2.89 -10.07
N CYS A 100 9.73 -2.80 -9.96
CA CYS A 100 10.64 -3.05 -11.09
C CYS A 100 10.59 -4.49 -11.62
N ASP A 101 10.09 -5.45 -10.82
CA ASP A 101 9.98 -6.85 -11.20
C ASP A 101 8.69 -7.12 -12.00
N LEU A 102 7.83 -6.12 -12.20
CA LEU A 102 6.68 -6.17 -13.10
C LEU A 102 7.18 -6.14 -14.56
N VAL A 103 7.69 -7.28 -15.04
CA VAL A 103 8.36 -7.48 -16.34
C VAL A 103 7.53 -7.00 -17.55
N SER A 104 6.23 -6.75 -17.40
CA SER A 104 5.33 -6.39 -18.49
C SER A 104 5.10 -4.90 -18.71
N SER A 105 5.74 -3.98 -17.97
CA SER A 105 5.34 -2.56 -18.07
C SER A 105 6.42 -1.56 -17.64
N ASN A 106 6.36 -0.35 -18.18
CA ASN A 106 7.15 0.83 -17.77
C ASN A 106 6.80 1.29 -16.34
N ILE A 107 6.31 0.39 -15.48
CA ILE A 107 5.84 0.65 -14.13
C ILE A 107 7.05 0.55 -13.20
N SER A 108 7.44 1.67 -12.62
CA SER A 108 8.50 1.75 -11.62
C SER A 108 7.97 1.79 -10.19
N THR A 109 6.64 1.71 -9.99
CA THR A 109 5.97 1.86 -8.70
C THR A 109 4.64 1.10 -8.63
N TRP A 110 4.28 0.59 -7.46
CA TRP A 110 2.97 0.05 -7.11
C TRP A 110 1.90 1.14 -6.85
N ASP A 111 2.16 2.35 -7.35
CA ASP A 111 1.47 3.59 -7.03
C ASP A 111 1.49 4.02 -5.55
N VAL A 112 1.32 5.32 -5.36
CA VAL A 112 1.30 6.00 -4.07
C VAL A 112 0.02 6.81 -3.96
N GLY A 113 -0.64 6.73 -2.81
CA GLY A 113 -1.90 7.44 -2.59
C GLY A 113 -2.38 7.35 -1.16
N HIS A 114 -3.57 7.91 -0.93
CA HIS A 114 -4.17 8.01 0.40
C HIS A 114 -4.95 6.75 0.76
N THR A 115 -5.60 6.15 -0.22
CA THR A 115 -6.32 4.88 -0.08
C THR A 115 -5.64 3.86 -0.96
N ILE A 116 -5.05 2.85 -0.34
CA ILE A 116 -4.34 1.77 -1.01
C ILE A 116 -5.06 0.48 -0.61
N ILE A 117 -5.46 -0.33 -1.59
CA ILE A 117 -6.10 -1.61 -1.35
C ILE A 117 -5.31 -2.66 -2.11
N THR A 118 -4.81 -3.65 -1.39
CA THR A 118 -4.02 -4.75 -1.96
C THR A 118 -4.69 -6.09 -1.65
N HIS A 119 -5.00 -6.86 -2.69
CA HIS A 119 -5.58 -8.18 -2.59
C HIS A 119 -4.60 -9.25 -3.07
N LEU A 120 -4.62 -10.40 -2.42
CA LEU A 120 -3.93 -11.61 -2.86
C LEU A 120 -4.98 -12.66 -3.24
N PHE A 121 -4.89 -13.20 -4.45
CA PHE A 121 -5.74 -14.27 -4.95
C PHE A 121 -4.92 -15.52 -5.26
N ASN A 122 -5.50 -16.70 -5.05
CA ASN A 122 -4.93 -17.93 -5.58
C ASN A 122 -5.27 -18.11 -7.07
N ASP A 123 -4.75 -19.20 -7.64
CA ASP A 123 -4.99 -19.66 -9.01
C ASP A 123 -6.49 -19.92 -9.32
N ASN A 124 -7.29 -20.26 -8.30
CA ASN A 124 -8.74 -20.44 -8.41
C ASN A 124 -9.55 -19.13 -8.25
N ASN A 125 -8.88 -17.96 -8.24
CA ASN A 125 -9.48 -16.64 -7.99
C ASN A 125 -10.13 -16.48 -6.61
N GLU A 126 -9.75 -17.28 -5.62
CA GLU A 126 -10.17 -17.12 -4.24
C GLU A 126 -9.27 -16.10 -3.53
N GLU A 127 -9.87 -15.09 -2.89
CA GLU A 127 -9.12 -14.12 -2.10
C GLU A 127 -8.51 -14.78 -0.85
N LYS A 128 -7.18 -14.74 -0.79
CA LYS A 128 -6.34 -15.27 0.29
C LYS A 128 -5.93 -14.23 1.31
N ALA A 129 -5.77 -12.96 0.94
CA ALA A 129 -5.44 -11.90 1.87
C ALA A 129 -5.85 -10.52 1.34
N LEU A 130 -6.03 -9.59 2.27
CA LEU A 130 -6.36 -8.18 2.03
C LEU A 130 -5.50 -7.29 2.92
N HIS A 131 -5.05 -6.16 2.38
CA HIS A 131 -4.42 -5.07 3.09
C HIS A 131 -5.00 -3.74 2.59
N ILE A 132 -5.55 -2.96 3.51
CA ILE A 132 -6.01 -1.59 3.32
C ILE A 132 -5.15 -0.67 4.19
#